data_AF-A0A1Z9DS23-F1
#
_entry.id   AF-A0A1Z9DS23-F1
#
_cell.length_a   1.000
_cell.length_b   1.000
_cell.length_c   1.000
_cell.angle_alpha   90.00
_cell.angle_beta   90.00
_cell.angle_gamma   90.00
#
_symmetry.space_group_name_H-M   'P 1'
#
loop_
_entity.id
_entity.type
_entity.pdbx_description
1 polymer ?
#
loop_
_entity_poly.entity_id
_entity_poly.type
_entity_poly.pdbx_seq_one_letter_code
_entity_poly.pdbx_strand_id
1 'polypeptide(L)' 'MIPLTNFLLLLILASFTTYTFMPWRGIDKGSKRKIGVQFLLWLAVFVIVIYSLKSLNFLV' A
#
# COMPACT_ATOMS: atom_id res chain seq x y z
N MET A 1 20.87 2.72 -9.34
CA MET A 1 20.70 2.07 -8.02
C MET A 1 19.34 2.47 -7.49
N ILE A 2 18.51 1.53 -7.03
CA ILE A 2 17.24 1.90 -6.37
C ILE A 2 17.61 2.40 -4.96
N PRO A 3 17.27 3.64 -4.58
CA PRO A 3 17.47 4.13 -3.22
C PRO A 3 16.76 3.21 -2.22
N LEU A 4 17.37 2.97 -1.05
CA LEU A 4 16.80 2.13 0.00
C LEU A 4 15.33 2.52 0.31
N THR A 5 15.03 3.82 0.32
CA THR A 5 13.68 4.33 0.57
C THR A 5 12.68 3.89 -0.50
N ASN A 6 13.06 3.91 -1.78
CA ASN A 6 12.17 3.49 -2.88
C ASN A 6 11.92 1.97 -2.82
N PHE A 7 12.91 1.19 -2.41
CA PHE A 7 12.75 -0.25 -2.17
C PHE A 7 11.81 -0.53 -0.98
N LEU A 8 11.97 0.18 0.13
CA LEU A 8 11.11 0.02 1.31
C LEU A 8 9.66 0.42 1.04
N LEU A 9 9.44 1.50 0.27
CA LEU A 9 8.10 1.90 -0.15
C LEU A 9 7.42 0.83 -1.02
N LEU A 10 8.16 0.26 -1.97
CA LEU A 10 7.67 -0.84 -2.79
C LEU A 10 7.30 -2.06 -1.91
N LEU A 11 8.13 -2.38 -0.92
CA LEU A 11 7.90 -3.49 0.01
C LEU A 11 6.65 -3.29 0.87
N ILE A 12 6.44 -2.06 1.37
CA ILE A 12 5.25 -1.70 2.13
C ILE A 12 3.99 -1.83 1.27
N LEU A 13 4.01 -1.31 0.04
CA LEU A 13 2.88 -1.42 -0.89
C LEU A 13 2.57 -2.89 -1.19
N ALA A 14 3.57 -3.71 -1.49
CA ALA A 14 3.39 -5.14 -1.72
C ALA A 14 2.80 -5.87 -0.50
N SER A 15 3.26 -5.53 0.70
CA SER A 15 2.76 -6.10 1.96
C SER A 15 1.29 -5.75 2.20
N PHE A 16 0.91 -4.48 2.03
CA PHE A 16 -0.48 -4.04 2.16
C PHE A 16 -1.40 -4.72 1.13
N THR A 17 -0.94 -4.82 -0.11
CA THR A 17 -1.70 -5.49 -1.19
C THR A 17 -1.95 -6.95 -0.84
N THR A 18 -0.90 -7.65 -0.37
CA THR A 18 -0.98 -9.05 0.07
C THR A 18 -1.96 -9.20 1.23
N TYR A 19 -1.83 -8.38 2.27
CA TYR A 19 -2.73 -8.44 3.44
C TYR A 19 -4.20 -8.22 3.07
N THR A 20 -4.45 -7.30 2.13
CA THR A 20 -5.79 -6.95 1.66
C THR A 20 -6.44 -8.12 0.92
N PHE A 21 -5.71 -8.80 0.03
CA PHE A 21 -6.28 -9.86 -0.82
C PHE A 21 -6.09 -11.29 -0.32
N MET A 22 -5.19 -11.56 0.63
CA MET A 22 -4.91 -12.91 1.09
C MET A 22 -6.02 -13.47 1.98
N PRO A 23 -6.66 -14.61 1.68
CA PRO A 23 -7.68 -15.17 2.56
C PRO A 23 -7.05 -15.65 3.88
N TRP A 24 -7.33 -14.96 4.97
CA TRP A 24 -6.87 -15.37 6.31
C TRP A 24 -7.87 -16.34 6.90
N ARG A 25 -7.39 -17.53 7.30
CA ARG A 25 -8.24 -18.59 7.84
C ARG A 25 -8.93 -18.09 9.12
N GLY A 26 -10.26 -18.11 9.15
CA GLY A 26 -11.05 -17.66 10.30
C GLY A 26 -11.43 -16.17 10.33
N ILE A 27 -11.04 -15.37 9.32
CA ILE A 27 -11.48 -13.98 9.18
C ILE A 27 -12.44 -13.88 8.00
N ASP A 28 -13.70 -13.54 8.25
CA ASP A 28 -14.65 -13.22 7.19
C ASP A 28 -14.27 -11.87 6.57
N LYS A 29 -13.68 -11.93 5.37
CA LYS A 29 -13.22 -10.73 4.66
C LYS A 29 -14.34 -9.91 4.02
N GLY A 30 -15.61 -10.29 4.22
CA GLY A 30 -16.74 -9.60 3.64
C GLY A 30 -16.71 -9.62 2.11
N SER A 31 -17.49 -8.74 1.48
CA SER A 31 -17.64 -8.74 0.01
C SER A 31 -16.34 -8.35 -0.70
N LYS A 32 -15.98 -9.09 -1.77
CA LYS A 32 -14.87 -8.77 -2.68
C LYS A 32 -14.91 -7.33 -3.20
N ARG A 33 -16.12 -6.76 -3.39
CA ARG A 33 -16.30 -5.36 -3.78
C ARG A 33 -15.78 -4.38 -2.73
N LYS A 34 -16.05 -4.64 -1.45
CA LYS A 34 -15.56 -3.81 -0.33
C LYS A 34 -14.03 -3.83 -0.27
N ILE A 35 -13.43 -5.01 -0.42
CA ILE A 35 -11.97 -5.18 -0.45
C ILE A 35 -11.35 -4.39 -1.61
N GLY A 36 -11.96 -4.43 -2.80
CA GLY A 36 -11.50 -3.66 -3.96
C GLY A 36 -11.55 -2.14 -3.74
N VAL A 37 -12.63 -1.64 -3.15
CA VAL A 37 -12.74 -0.20 -2.79
C VAL A 37 -11.70 0.19 -1.74
N GLN A 38 -11.49 -0.66 -0.74
CA GLN A 38 -10.51 -0.42 0.32
C GLN A 38 -9.08 -0.41 -0.24
N PHE A 39 -8.76 -1.28 -1.20
CA PHE A 39 -7.49 -1.25 -1.93
C PHE A 39 -7.27 0.08 -2.65
N LEU A 40 -8.26 0.58 -3.39
CA LEU A 40 -8.15 1.86 -4.10
C LEU A 40 -7.97 3.05 -3.14
N LEU A 41 -8.67 3.05 -2.01
CA LEU A 41 -8.50 4.06 -0.95
C LEU A 41 -7.08 4.02 -0.37
N TRP A 42 -6.57 2.83 -0.03
CA TRP A 42 -5.20 2.69 0.46
C TRP A 42 -4.16 3.08 -0.58
N LEU A 43 -4.40 2.78 -1.85
CA LEU A 43 -3.53 3.20 -2.95
C LEU A 43 -3.49 4.73 -3.07
N ALA A 44 -4.63 5.41 -2.96
CA ALA A 44 -4.70 6.87 -2.96
C ALA A 44 -3.94 7.47 -1.77
N VAL A 45 -4.15 6.95 -0.55
CA VAL A 45 -3.41 7.37 0.65
C VAL A 45 -1.91 7.17 0.45
N PHE A 46 -1.50 6.02 -0.11
CA PHE A 46 -0.09 5.73 -0.37
C PHE A 46 0.54 6.74 -1.33
N VAL A 47 -0.16 7.07 -2.43
CA VAL A 47 0.30 8.10 -3.38
C VAL A 47 0.49 9.46 -2.70
N ILE A 48 -0.45 9.87 -1.83
CA ILE A 48 -0.35 11.12 -1.08
C ILE A 48 0.87 11.12 -0.15
N VAL A 49 1.12 10.02 0.56
CA VAL A 49 2.29 9.88 1.44
C VAL A 49 3.59 9.95 0.64
N ILE A 50 3.69 9.23 -0.48
CA ILE A 50 4.86 9.29 -1.38
C ILE A 50 5.11 10.71 -1.87
N TYR A 51 4.06 11.39 -2.35
CA TYR A 51 4.17 12.75 -2.85
C TYR A 51 4.63 13.72 -1.76
N SER A 52 4.09 13.58 -0.56
CA SER A 52 4.47 14.38 0.61
C SER A 52 5.93 14.15 1.00
N LEU A 53 6.38 12.89 1.07
CA LEU A 53 7.77 12.54 1.37
C LEU A 53 8.74 13.07 0.30
N LYS A 54 8.35 13.02 -0.98
CA LYS A 54 9.12 13.63 -2.07
C LYS A 54 9.20 15.15 -1.92
N SER A 55 8.08 15.80 -1.61
CA SER A 55 8.03 17.26 -1.40
C SER A 55 8.91 17.72 -0.23
N LEU A 56 9.15 16.86 0.75
CA LEU A 56 10.01 17.12 1.91
C LEU A 56 11.48 16.68 1.67
N ASN A 57 11.84 16.27 0.44
CA ASN A 57 13.16 15.73 0.07
C ASN A 57 13.58 14.48 0.88
N PHE A 58 12.63 13.72 1.42
CA PHE A 58 12.91 12.41 2.04
C PHE A 58 13.05 11.29 1.01
N LEU A 59 12.61 11.51 -0.22
CA LEU A 59 12.75 10.60 -1.36
C LEU A 59 13.66 11.25 -2.40
N VAL A 60 14.64 10.48 -2.88
CA VAL A 60 15.56 10.85 -3.96
C VAL A 60 15.01 10.36 -5.29
#